data_AF-A0A4U9ISQ3-F1
#
_entry.id   AF-A0A4U9ISQ3-F1
#
_cell.length_a   1.000
_cell.length_b   1.000
_cell.length_c   1.000
_cell.angle_alpha   90.00
_cell.angle_beta   90.00
_cell.angle_gamma   90.00
#
_symmetry.space_group_name_H-M   'P 1'
#
loop_
_entity.id
_entity.type
_entity.pdbx_description
1 polymer ?
#
loop_
_entity_poly.entity_id
_entity_poly.type
_entity_poly.pdbx_seq_one_letter_code
_entity_poly.pdbx_strand_id
1 'polypeptide(L)'
;MLRDKTPVGDKVAIIGCGGIGFDTAMYLSQSGEPTSQNIAEFCEEWGIDTSLNQVGGLRPEGPQLPKSPRQIVMLQRKASKPGEGLGKTTGWIHRATLLARGVKMIPGVSYQKIDDEGLHVLIGGEPQLLAVDHVILCAGQEPKRDLAEPLREAGKAVHLIGGCDVAMELDARRAIAQGTTLALEI
;
A
#
# COMPACT_ATOMS: atom_id res chain seq x y z
N MET A 1 7.84 -7.00 -1.12
CA MET A 1 8.87 -7.06 -2.19
C MET A 1 8.17 -7.38 -3.49
N LEU A 2 8.46 -6.65 -4.58
CA LEU A 2 8.09 -7.10 -5.93
C LEU A 2 8.85 -8.42 -6.18
N ARG A 3 8.11 -9.49 -6.47
CA ARG A 3 8.59 -10.88 -6.36
C ARG A 3 9.93 -11.13 -7.08
N ASP A 4 10.11 -10.49 -8.23
CA ASP A 4 11.26 -10.72 -9.12
C ASP A 4 12.24 -9.53 -9.18
N LYS A 5 12.05 -8.51 -8.32
CA LYS A 5 12.82 -7.25 -8.34
C LYS A 5 12.93 -6.62 -9.72
N THR A 6 11.90 -6.79 -10.54
CA THR A 6 11.84 -6.19 -11.88
C THR A 6 12.14 -4.70 -11.78
N PRO A 7 13.06 -4.16 -12.60
CA PRO A 7 13.32 -2.72 -12.63
C PRO A 7 12.02 -1.99 -12.93
N VAL A 8 11.61 -1.11 -12.03
CA VAL A 8 10.46 -0.22 -12.23
C VAL A 8 10.98 1.12 -12.75
N GLY A 9 10.28 1.75 -13.69
CA GLY A 9 10.63 3.06 -14.25
C GLY A 9 10.34 4.25 -13.33
N ASP A 10 10.59 5.46 -13.83
CA ASP A 10 10.51 6.71 -13.05
C ASP A 10 9.06 7.17 -12.83
N LYS A 11 8.16 6.89 -13.78
CA LYS A 11 6.73 7.23 -13.71
C LYS A 11 5.90 5.98 -13.46
N VAL A 12 5.13 5.96 -12.39
CA VAL A 12 4.39 4.78 -11.93
C VAL A 12 2.94 5.12 -11.63
N ALA A 13 2.01 4.34 -12.20
CA ALA A 13 0.62 4.29 -11.74
C ALA A 13 0.38 3.04 -10.89
N ILE A 14 -0.23 3.22 -9.71
CA ILE A 14 -0.63 2.12 -8.83
C ILE A 14 -2.15 2.02 -8.84
N ILE A 15 -2.68 0.88 -9.28
CA ILE A 15 -4.11 0.56 -9.26
C ILE A 15 -4.45 -0.12 -7.93
N GLY A 16 -5.13 0.61 -7.05
CA GLY A 16 -5.55 0.15 -5.72
C GLY A 16 -4.87 0.89 -4.58
N CYS A 17 -5.66 1.48 -3.69
CA CYS A 17 -5.21 2.26 -2.53
C CYS A 17 -5.53 1.60 -1.18
N GLY A 18 -5.54 0.26 -1.13
CA GLY A 18 -5.59 -0.51 0.11
C GLY A 18 -4.21 -0.64 0.77
N GLY A 19 -4.09 -1.45 1.82
CA GLY A 19 -2.82 -1.65 2.56
C GLY A 19 -1.64 -1.99 1.65
N ILE A 20 -1.79 -2.99 0.77
CA ILE A 20 -0.76 -3.38 -0.21
C ILE A 20 -0.36 -2.23 -1.14
N GLY A 21 -1.34 -1.42 -1.58
CA GLY A 21 -1.07 -0.28 -2.45
C GLY A 21 -0.24 0.80 -1.76
N PHE A 22 -0.58 1.11 -0.50
CA PHE A 22 0.19 2.05 0.32
C PHE A 22 1.61 1.54 0.61
N ASP A 23 1.76 0.27 0.97
CA ASP A 23 3.08 -0.32 1.22
C ASP A 23 3.94 -0.35 -0.06
N THR A 24 3.32 -0.62 -1.21
CA THR A 24 3.99 -0.56 -2.51
C THR A 24 4.44 0.85 -2.85
N ALA A 25 3.59 1.86 -2.61
CA ALA A 25 3.95 3.26 -2.80
C ALA A 25 5.05 3.71 -1.83
N MET A 26 5.02 3.26 -0.57
CA MET A 26 6.07 3.51 0.42
C MET A 26 7.41 2.95 -0.04
N TYR A 27 7.40 1.70 -0.54
CA TYR A 27 8.59 1.04 -1.06
C TYR A 27 9.18 1.77 -2.28
N LEU A 28 8.33 2.13 -3.25
CA LEU A 28 8.80 2.76 -4.50
C LEU A 28 9.19 4.22 -4.34
N SER A 29 8.59 4.93 -3.38
CA SER A 29 8.89 6.34 -3.07
C SER A 29 10.06 6.52 -2.10
N GLN A 30 10.60 5.43 -1.55
CA GLN A 30 11.71 5.51 -0.62
C GLN A 30 12.95 6.10 -1.32
N SER A 31 13.45 7.20 -0.78
CA SER A 31 14.76 7.76 -1.10
C SER A 31 15.72 7.42 0.02
N GLY A 32 16.92 6.95 -0.34
CA GLY A 32 17.95 6.58 0.63
C GLY A 32 17.52 5.49 1.62
N GLU A 33 18.21 5.44 2.75
CA GLU A 33 17.95 4.49 3.83
C GLU A 33 16.66 4.83 4.59
N PRO A 34 15.92 3.82 5.10
CA PRO A 34 14.76 4.07 5.94
C PRO A 34 15.12 4.68 7.30
N THR A 35 14.53 5.84 7.61
CA THR A 35 14.71 6.53 8.90
C THR A 35 14.16 5.77 10.10
N SER A 36 13.36 4.71 9.88
CA SER A 36 12.81 3.85 10.93
C SER A 36 13.87 3.18 11.83
N GLN A 37 15.14 3.19 11.42
CA GLN A 37 16.27 2.66 12.20
C GLN A 37 17.30 3.74 12.59
N ASN A 38 17.03 5.01 12.30
CA ASN A 38 17.91 6.13 12.61
C ASN A 38 17.14 7.21 13.37
N ILE A 39 17.41 7.33 14.68
CA ILE A 39 16.72 8.27 15.57
C ILE A 39 16.91 9.71 15.10
N ALA A 40 18.12 10.10 14.71
CA ALA A 40 18.43 11.48 14.34
C ALA A 40 17.70 11.88 13.04
N GLU A 41 17.76 11.01 12.03
CA GLU A 41 17.07 11.24 10.76
C GLU A 41 15.54 11.19 10.92
N PHE A 42 15.01 10.32 11.77
CA PHE A 42 13.58 10.31 12.09
C PHE A 42 13.15 11.65 12.72
N CYS A 43 13.93 12.18 13.67
CA CYS A 43 13.63 13.47 14.29
C CYS A 43 13.69 14.62 13.27
N GLU A 44 14.64 14.60 12.34
CA GLU A 44 14.70 15.60 11.27
C GLU A 44 13.53 15.47 10.30
N GLU A 45 13.24 14.26 9.84
CA GLU A 45 12.14 13.94 8.93
C GLU A 45 10.80 14.47 9.48
N TRP A 46 10.55 14.27 10.78
CA TRP A 46 9.31 14.68 11.43
C TRP A 46 9.35 16.07 12.07
N GLY A 47 10.46 16.80 11.93
CA GLY A 47 10.57 18.16 12.46
C GLY A 47 10.57 18.24 13.99
N ILE A 48 11.17 17.25 14.66
CA ILE A 48 11.30 17.17 16.12
C ILE A 48 12.56 17.93 16.57
N ASP A 49 12.39 18.95 17.41
CA ASP A 49 13.46 19.66 18.08
C ASP A 49 13.96 18.84 19.28
N THR A 50 15.09 18.16 19.11
CA THR A 50 15.69 17.33 20.17
C THR A 50 16.31 18.16 21.30
N SER A 51 16.49 19.48 21.12
CA SER A 51 16.93 20.37 22.20
C SER A 51 15.78 20.76 23.14
N LEU A 52 14.53 20.54 22.72
CA LEU A 52 13.29 20.85 23.45
C LEU A 52 13.15 22.31 23.86
N ASN A 53 13.77 23.22 23.10
CA ASN A 53 13.71 24.66 23.35
C ASN A 53 12.51 25.31 22.63
N GLN A 54 11.97 24.66 21.61
CA GLN A 54 10.78 25.13 20.89
C GLN A 54 9.48 24.66 21.56
N VAL A 55 8.41 25.45 21.39
CA VAL A 55 7.08 25.11 21.91
C VAL A 55 6.63 23.75 21.36
N GLY A 56 6.33 22.81 22.25
CA GLY A 56 5.93 21.45 21.88
C GLY A 56 7.03 20.61 21.23
N GLY A 57 8.29 21.06 21.25
CA GLY A 57 9.41 20.33 20.65
C GLY A 57 9.35 20.26 19.11
N LEU A 58 8.75 21.26 18.46
CA LEU A 58 8.62 21.34 17.01
C LEU A 58 9.66 22.30 16.41
N ARG A 59 10.43 21.83 15.42
CA ARG A 59 11.38 22.68 14.69
C ARG A 59 10.64 23.77 13.91
N PRO A 60 11.14 25.01 13.87
CA PRO A 60 10.50 26.12 13.16
C PRO A 60 10.42 25.90 11.64
N GLU A 61 11.39 25.18 11.06
CA GLU A 61 11.39 24.77 9.66
C GLU A 61 10.39 23.64 9.33
N GLY A 62 9.83 22.99 10.35
CA GLY A 62 8.89 21.87 10.20
C GLY A 62 9.54 20.58 9.66
N PRO A 63 8.71 19.58 9.28
CA PRO A 63 9.15 18.28 8.78
C PRO A 63 9.99 18.38 7.49
N GLN A 64 11.13 17.68 7.45
CA GLN A 64 12.04 17.64 6.29
C GLN A 64 12.03 16.26 5.62
N LEU A 65 10.99 15.98 4.83
CA LEU A 65 10.89 14.71 4.09
C LEU A 65 11.56 14.81 2.72
N PRO A 66 12.48 13.89 2.37
CA PRO A 66 13.05 13.85 1.03
C PRO A 66 11.95 13.52 0.01
N LYS A 67 12.10 14.05 -1.22
CA LYS A 67 11.18 13.72 -2.30
C LYS A 67 11.37 12.29 -2.77
N SER A 68 10.29 11.74 -3.32
CA SER A 68 10.33 10.44 -3.99
C SER A 68 11.30 10.50 -5.18
N PRO A 69 12.12 9.47 -5.42
CA PRO A 69 12.93 9.36 -6.63
C PRO A 69 12.05 9.09 -7.87
N ARG A 70 10.77 8.77 -7.68
CA ARG A 70 9.79 8.43 -8.73
C ARG A 70 8.58 9.36 -8.69
N GLN A 71 7.95 9.55 -9.84
CA GLN A 71 6.64 10.16 -9.96
C GLN A 71 5.56 9.09 -9.82
N ILE A 72 4.88 9.06 -8.68
CA ILE A 72 3.89 8.02 -8.36
C ILE A 72 2.50 8.62 -8.29
N VAL A 73 1.55 7.98 -8.97
CA VAL A 73 0.11 8.23 -8.82
C VAL A 73 -0.61 6.97 -8.35
N MET A 74 -1.34 7.06 -7.25
CA MET A 74 -2.18 6.00 -6.73
C MET A 74 -3.64 6.26 -7.12
N LEU A 75 -4.33 5.23 -7.59
CA LEU A 75 -5.65 5.33 -8.17
C LEU A 75 -6.61 4.35 -7.49
N GLN A 76 -7.86 4.78 -7.24
CA GLN A 76 -8.92 3.87 -6.81
C GLN A 76 -10.28 4.24 -7.44
N ARG A 77 -11.13 3.23 -7.63
CA ARG A 77 -12.52 3.41 -8.12
C ARG A 77 -13.43 4.09 -7.11
N LYS A 78 -13.26 3.76 -5.81
CA LYS A 78 -14.06 4.35 -4.74
C LYS A 78 -13.84 5.86 -4.71
N ALA A 79 -14.91 6.64 -4.60
CA ALA A 79 -14.86 8.09 -4.47
C ALA A 79 -14.40 8.54 -3.06
N SER A 80 -14.43 7.63 -2.08
CA SER A 80 -14.00 7.91 -0.72
C SER A 80 -12.49 8.23 -0.65
N LYS A 81 -12.03 8.77 0.47
CA LYS A 81 -10.64 9.25 0.58
C LYS A 81 -9.66 8.07 0.46
N PRO A 82 -8.62 8.15 -0.41
CA PRO A 82 -7.59 7.11 -0.46
C PRO A 82 -6.93 6.90 0.91
N GLY A 83 -6.86 5.64 1.34
CA GLY A 83 -6.33 5.24 2.64
C GLY A 83 -7.29 5.41 3.83
N GLU A 84 -8.58 5.72 3.60
CA GLU A 84 -9.61 5.78 4.66
C GLU A 84 -9.80 4.45 5.40
N GLY A 85 -9.69 3.33 4.69
CA GLY A 85 -9.80 1.98 5.25
C GLY A 85 -8.53 1.43 5.88
N LEU A 86 -7.46 2.24 6.01
CA LEU A 86 -6.24 1.82 6.70
C LEU A 86 -6.44 1.78 8.22
N GLY A 87 -5.45 1.23 8.94
CA GLY A 87 -5.46 1.18 10.40
C GLY A 87 -5.71 2.56 11.02
N LYS A 88 -6.64 2.63 11.99
CA LYS A 88 -7.10 3.90 12.58
C LYS A 88 -5.98 4.78 13.13
N THR A 89 -4.94 4.17 13.69
CA THR A 89 -3.82 4.86 14.36
C THR A 89 -2.56 4.99 13.51
N THR A 90 -2.47 4.27 12.39
CA THR A 90 -1.25 4.19 11.55
C THR A 90 -1.47 4.69 10.12
N GLY A 91 -2.69 4.60 9.60
CA GLY A 91 -2.99 4.96 8.21
C GLY A 91 -2.72 6.43 7.88
N TRP A 92 -2.85 7.33 8.87
CA TRP A 92 -2.52 8.74 8.69
C TRP A 92 -1.03 8.97 8.49
N ILE A 93 -0.15 8.17 9.11
CA ILE A 93 1.31 8.26 9.01
C ILE A 93 1.72 8.01 7.56
N HIS A 94 1.33 6.85 7.00
CA HIS A 94 1.65 6.49 5.62
C HIS A 94 1.14 7.53 4.61
N ARG A 95 -0.07 8.04 4.82
CA ARG A 95 -0.63 9.08 3.95
C ARG A 95 0.16 10.37 4.02
N ALA A 96 0.52 10.83 5.22
CA ALA A 96 1.32 12.04 5.41
C ALA A 96 2.70 11.90 4.74
N THR A 97 3.38 10.77 4.97
CA THR A 97 4.69 10.47 4.37
C THR A 97 4.62 10.47 2.84
N LEU A 98 3.65 9.78 2.24
CA LEU A 98 3.52 9.71 0.78
C LEU A 98 3.19 11.07 0.15
N LEU A 99 2.30 11.86 0.76
CA LEU A 99 1.99 13.21 0.28
C LEU A 99 3.22 14.13 0.35
N ALA A 100 3.98 14.07 1.44
CA ALA A 100 5.21 14.86 1.60
C ALA A 100 6.29 14.47 0.56
N ARG A 101 6.40 13.17 0.24
CA ARG A 101 7.23 12.63 -0.84
C ARG A 101 6.76 13.02 -2.25
N GLY A 102 5.56 13.59 -2.38
CA GLY A 102 5.00 14.07 -3.65
C GLY A 102 4.14 13.04 -4.39
N VAL A 103 3.78 11.92 -3.75
CA VAL A 103 2.89 10.91 -4.34
C VAL A 103 1.48 11.49 -4.48
N LYS A 104 0.89 11.38 -5.68
CA LYS A 104 -0.49 11.78 -5.94
C LYS A 104 -1.44 10.63 -5.63
N MET A 105 -2.62 10.94 -5.10
CA MET A 105 -3.66 9.95 -4.81
C MET A 105 -4.99 10.44 -5.38
N ILE A 106 -5.58 9.69 -6.32
CA ILE A 106 -6.80 10.09 -7.02
C ILE A 106 -7.90 9.04 -6.80
N PRO A 107 -9.00 9.39 -6.11
CA PRO A 107 -10.18 8.55 -6.00
C PRO A 107 -11.13 8.72 -7.19
N GLY A 108 -12.18 7.89 -7.28
CA GLY A 108 -13.23 8.03 -8.28
C GLY A 108 -12.79 7.77 -9.73
N VAL A 109 -11.76 6.95 -9.93
CA VAL A 109 -11.16 6.70 -11.24
C VAL A 109 -11.84 5.52 -11.93
N SER A 110 -12.13 5.65 -13.23
CA SER A 110 -12.56 4.53 -14.08
C SER A 110 -11.45 4.14 -15.06
N TYR A 111 -10.96 2.91 -14.98
CA TYR A 111 -9.90 2.41 -15.87
C TYR A 111 -10.47 2.01 -17.22
N GLN A 112 -9.86 2.49 -18.31
CA GLN A 112 -10.32 2.19 -19.67
C GLN A 112 -9.47 1.10 -20.31
N LYS A 113 -8.16 1.35 -20.47
CA LYS A 113 -7.21 0.42 -21.07
C LYS A 113 -5.77 0.74 -20.64
N ILE A 114 -4.89 -0.23 -20.88
CA ILE A 114 -3.44 -0.06 -20.82
C ILE A 114 -2.91 -0.40 -22.21
N ASP A 115 -2.09 0.48 -22.77
CA ASP A 115 -1.40 0.27 -24.05
C ASP A 115 0.01 0.89 -24.00
N ASP A 116 0.68 0.96 -25.14
CA ASP A 116 2.04 1.47 -25.27
C ASP A 116 2.17 2.95 -24.88
N GLU A 117 1.09 3.73 -24.90
CA GLU A 117 1.10 5.13 -24.47
C GLU A 117 0.97 5.28 -22.93
N GLY A 118 0.43 4.26 -22.26
CA GLY A 118 0.32 4.19 -20.81
C GLY A 118 -1.06 3.77 -20.31
N LEU A 119 -1.50 4.36 -19.19
CA LEU A 119 -2.77 4.04 -18.54
C LEU A 119 -3.85 5.07 -18.89
N HIS A 120 -4.88 4.62 -19.61
CA HIS A 120 -6.03 5.45 -19.98
C HIS A 120 -7.12 5.35 -18.92
N VAL A 121 -7.60 6.49 -18.43
CA VAL A 121 -8.59 6.58 -17.35
C VAL A 121 -9.64 7.65 -17.63
N LEU A 122 -10.78 7.56 -16.93
CA LEU A 122 -11.71 8.67 -16.76
C LEU A 122 -11.61 9.19 -15.32
N ILE A 123 -11.48 10.50 -15.17
CA ILE A 123 -11.45 11.17 -13.86
C ILE A 123 -12.50 12.28 -13.89
N GLY A 124 -13.55 12.14 -13.07
CA GLY A 124 -14.70 13.05 -13.15
C GLY A 124 -15.47 12.95 -14.48
N GLY A 125 -15.37 11.82 -15.18
CA GLY A 125 -15.95 11.63 -16.51
C GLY A 125 -15.04 12.04 -17.68
N GLU A 126 -13.99 12.81 -17.41
CA GLU A 126 -13.07 13.31 -18.43
C GLU A 126 -11.96 12.30 -18.74
N PRO A 127 -11.71 12.00 -20.03
CA PRO A 127 -10.58 11.16 -20.45
C PRO A 127 -9.23 11.77 -20.09
N GLN A 128 -8.36 10.96 -19.48
CA GLN A 128 -6.97 11.31 -19.21
C GLN A 128 -6.04 10.14 -19.54
N LEU A 129 -4.90 10.46 -20.13
CA LEU A 129 -3.79 9.53 -20.34
C LEU A 129 -2.73 9.77 -19.26
N LEU A 130 -2.42 8.74 -18.48
CA LEU A 130 -1.28 8.71 -17.58
C LEU A 130 -0.13 8.00 -18.32
N ALA A 131 0.72 8.80 -18.97
CA ALA A 131 1.93 8.31 -19.63
C ALA A 131 2.97 7.89 -18.57
N VAL A 132 2.89 6.63 -18.16
CA VAL A 132 3.70 6.01 -17.11
C VAL A 132 4.54 4.89 -17.68
N ASP A 133 5.71 4.66 -17.09
CA ASP A 133 6.59 3.59 -17.50
C ASP A 133 6.06 2.24 -17.02
N HIS A 134 5.37 2.23 -15.87
CA HIS A 134 4.84 1.02 -15.25
C HIS A 134 3.46 1.24 -14.62
N VAL A 135 2.59 0.25 -14.77
CA VAL A 135 1.33 0.11 -14.04
C VAL A 135 1.45 -1.06 -13.06
N ILE A 136 1.23 -0.79 -11.78
CA ILE A 136 1.33 -1.80 -10.71
C ILE A 136 -0.06 -2.12 -10.17
N LEU A 137 -0.39 -3.41 -10.16
CA LEU A 137 -1.69 -3.91 -9.73
C LEU A 137 -1.67 -4.27 -8.24
N CYS A 138 -2.36 -3.48 -7.44
CA CYS A 138 -2.64 -3.72 -6.02
C CYS A 138 -4.16 -3.87 -5.80
N ALA A 139 -4.81 -4.64 -6.67
CA ALA A 139 -6.26 -4.64 -6.86
C ALA A 139 -7.05 -5.61 -5.95
N GLY A 140 -6.46 -6.06 -4.85
CA GLY A 140 -7.06 -7.04 -3.94
C GLY A 140 -6.48 -8.44 -4.10
N GLN A 141 -7.10 -9.41 -3.44
CA GLN A 141 -6.63 -10.78 -3.33
C GLN A 141 -7.81 -11.75 -3.40
N GLU A 142 -7.58 -12.94 -3.96
CA GLU A 142 -8.56 -14.03 -4.02
C GLU A 142 -8.05 -15.23 -3.21
N PRO A 143 -8.95 -16.02 -2.59
CA PRO A 143 -8.54 -17.22 -1.89
C PRO A 143 -7.96 -18.26 -2.86
N LYS A 144 -6.79 -18.80 -2.56
CA LYS A 144 -6.19 -19.89 -3.33
C LYS A 144 -6.57 -21.24 -2.71
N ARG A 145 -7.41 -22.01 -3.39
CA ARG A 145 -8.03 -23.25 -2.87
C ARG A 145 -7.78 -24.49 -3.72
N ASP A 146 -6.74 -24.49 -4.55
CA ASP A 146 -6.47 -25.51 -5.57
C ASP A 146 -6.48 -26.96 -5.04
N LEU A 147 -6.16 -27.16 -3.75
CA LEU A 147 -6.12 -28.48 -3.11
C LEU A 147 -7.37 -28.81 -2.28
N ALA A 148 -8.25 -27.84 -2.02
CA ALA A 148 -9.34 -27.99 -1.05
C ALA A 148 -10.36 -29.05 -1.51
N GLU A 149 -10.89 -28.93 -2.73
CA GLU A 149 -11.83 -29.93 -3.28
C GLU A 149 -11.15 -31.27 -3.62
N PRO A 150 -9.98 -31.30 -4.30
CA PRO A 150 -9.32 -32.58 -4.58
C PRO A 150 -9.03 -33.44 -3.34
N LEU A 151 -8.67 -32.82 -2.21
CA LEU A 151 -8.45 -33.55 -0.97
C LEU A 151 -9.75 -34.05 -0.33
N ARG A 152 -10.85 -33.29 -0.44
CA ARG A 152 -12.17 -33.71 0.02
C ARG A 152 -12.71 -34.89 -0.79
N GLU A 153 -12.58 -34.83 -2.12
CA GLU A 153 -12.95 -35.91 -3.03
C GLU A 153 -12.15 -37.19 -2.78
N ALA A 154 -10.87 -37.05 -2.38
CA ALA A 154 -10.02 -38.16 -1.96
C ALA A 154 -10.34 -38.69 -0.54
N GLY A 155 -11.44 -38.25 0.08
CA GLY A 155 -11.89 -38.69 1.40
C GLY A 155 -10.99 -38.25 2.55
N LYS A 156 -10.21 -37.17 2.38
CA LYS A 156 -9.35 -36.63 3.45
C LYS A 156 -10.12 -35.59 4.26
N ALA A 157 -9.83 -35.53 5.56
CA ALA A 157 -10.25 -34.41 6.39
C ALA A 157 -9.43 -33.16 5.99
N VAL A 158 -10.12 -32.05 5.72
CA VAL A 158 -9.50 -30.79 5.23
C VAL A 158 -10.03 -29.62 6.04
N HIS A 159 -9.12 -28.80 6.55
CA HIS A 159 -9.41 -27.52 7.20
C HIS A 159 -8.78 -26.38 6.40
N LEU A 160 -9.48 -25.24 6.31
CA LEU A 160 -8.98 -24.02 5.68
C LEU A 160 -8.79 -22.95 6.75
N ILE A 161 -7.64 -22.26 6.73
CA ILE A 161 -7.34 -21.15 7.63
C ILE A 161 -6.67 -20.01 6.86
N GLY A 162 -6.88 -18.76 7.27
CA GLY A 162 -6.23 -17.60 6.67
C GLY A 162 -6.61 -17.36 5.22
N GLY A 163 -5.62 -17.16 4.35
CA GLY A 163 -5.78 -16.66 2.97
C GLY A 163 -6.58 -17.57 2.06
N CYS A 164 -6.40 -18.88 2.21
CA CYS A 164 -7.15 -19.86 1.43
C CYS A 164 -8.60 -19.99 1.90
N ASP A 165 -8.93 -19.56 3.12
CA ASP A 165 -10.30 -19.47 3.61
C ASP A 165 -10.95 -18.17 3.13
N VAL A 166 -10.57 -17.01 3.65
CA VAL A 166 -11.15 -15.71 3.24
C VAL A 166 -10.03 -14.73 2.96
N ALA A 167 -9.95 -14.21 1.73
CA ALA A 167 -8.95 -13.23 1.32
C ALA A 167 -9.41 -11.76 1.48
N MET A 168 -10.72 -11.51 1.53
CA MET A 168 -11.26 -10.16 1.73
C MET A 168 -10.95 -9.68 3.15
N GLU A 169 -10.29 -8.53 3.26
CA GLU A 169 -9.86 -7.94 4.54
C GLU A 169 -9.08 -8.90 5.44
N LEU A 170 -8.39 -9.89 4.85
CA LEU A 170 -7.54 -10.77 5.62
C LEU A 170 -6.28 -10.01 6.02
N ASP A 171 -6.15 -9.76 7.31
CA ASP A 171 -4.90 -9.37 7.93
C ASP A 171 -4.20 -10.58 8.56
N ALA A 172 -2.90 -10.43 8.86
CA ALA A 172 -2.12 -11.47 9.51
C ALA A 172 -2.74 -11.88 10.86
N ARG A 173 -3.36 -10.93 11.57
CA ARG A 173 -4.03 -11.18 12.86
C ARG A 173 -5.16 -12.21 12.72
N ARG A 174 -6.04 -12.07 11.73
CA ARG A 174 -7.13 -13.03 11.49
C ARG A 174 -6.58 -14.41 11.09
N ALA A 175 -5.58 -14.45 10.21
CA ALA A 175 -4.97 -15.71 9.80
C ALA A 175 -4.35 -16.46 11.00
N ILE A 176 -3.60 -15.75 11.85
CA ILE A 176 -3.00 -16.30 13.06
C ILE A 176 -4.10 -16.77 14.03
N ALA A 177 -5.11 -15.94 14.29
CA ALA A 177 -6.19 -16.29 15.19
C ALA A 177 -6.95 -17.56 14.73
N GLN A 178 -7.30 -17.65 13.44
CA GLN A 178 -7.96 -18.83 12.88
C GLN A 178 -7.12 -20.10 13.04
N GLY A 179 -5.81 -20.02 12.75
CA GLY A 179 -4.89 -21.15 12.94
C GLY A 179 -4.78 -21.57 14.40
N THR A 180 -4.64 -20.61 15.31
CA THR A 180 -4.57 -20.88 16.75
C THR A 180 -5.86 -21.50 17.28
N THR A 181 -7.03 -20.97 16.90
CA THR A 181 -8.32 -21.54 17.32
C THR A 181 -8.46 -22.99 16.85
N LEU A 182 -8.18 -23.27 15.57
CA LEU A 182 -8.25 -24.64 15.05
C LEU A 182 -7.29 -25.58 15.80
N ALA A 183 -6.07 -25.13 16.09
CA ALA A 183 -5.07 -25.92 16.79
C ALA A 183 -5.44 -26.25 18.25
N LEU A 184 -6.28 -25.42 18.89
CA LEU A 184 -6.75 -25.64 20.27
C LEU A 184 -8.01 -26.52 20.33
N GLU A 185 -8.69 -26.75 19.21
CA GLU A 185 -9.95 -27.51 19.14
C GLU A 185 -9.78 -28.94 18.58
N ILE A 186 -8.75 -29.19 17.77
CA ILE A 186 -8.55 -30.46 17.03
C ILE A 186 -7.88 -31.57 17.84
#